data_AF-A0A1G2KNG0-F1
#
_entry.id   AF-A0A1G2KNG0-F1
#
_cell.length_a   1.000
_cell.length_b   1.000
_cell.length_c   1.000
_cell.angle_alpha   90.00
_cell.angle_beta   90.00
_cell.angle_gamma   90.00
#
_symmetry.space_group_name_H-M   'P 1'
#
loop_
_entity.id
_entity.type
_entity.pdbx_description
1 polymer ?
#
loop_
_entity_poly.entity_id
_entity_poly.type
_entity_poly.pdbx_seq_one_letter_code
_entity_poly.pdbx_strand_id
1 'polypeptide(L)'
;MENLEQRIQKIEDRNQGVEADKAWETSWTRRILLSVFTYLAIGVYMWAIDILRPWLNAVVPAVAFMLSTLTMPFFKKLWVRRNQKSLRDRE
;
A
#
# COMPACT_ATOMS: atom_id res chain seq x y z
N MET A 1 -36.98 -19.19 4.30
CA MET A 1 -35.55 -19.58 4.39
C MET A 1 -34.82 -18.73 3.38
N GLU A 2 -33.94 -17.82 3.80
CA GLU A 2 -33.08 -17.12 2.82
C GLU A 2 -32.33 -18.18 2.03
N ASN A 3 -32.52 -18.17 0.71
CA ASN A 3 -31.91 -19.16 -0.16
C ASN A 3 -30.39 -18.93 -0.14
N LEU A 4 -29.61 -20.01 -0.01
CA LEU A 4 -28.14 -19.92 0.03
C LEU A 4 -27.59 -19.13 -1.16
N GLU A 5 -28.23 -19.21 -2.32
CA GLU A 5 -27.91 -18.44 -3.52
C GLU A 5 -28.01 -16.93 -3.31
N GLN A 6 -29.06 -16.45 -2.63
CA GLN A 6 -29.24 -15.02 -2.34
C GLN A 6 -28.16 -14.49 -1.39
N ARG A 7 -27.72 -15.31 -0.43
CA ARG A 7 -26.63 -14.96 0.48
C ARG A 7 -25.28 -14.90 -0.23
N ILE A 8 -25.03 -15.83 -1.17
CA ILE A 8 -23.81 -15.85 -1.99
C ILE A 8 -23.76 -14.61 -2.89
N GLN A 9 -24.84 -14.31 -3.61
CA GLN A 9 -24.90 -13.14 -4.50
C GLN A 9 -24.61 -11.84 -3.75
N LYS A 10 -25.21 -11.66 -2.57
CA LYS A 10 -24.99 -10.48 -1.74
C LYS A 10 -23.55 -10.37 -1.21
N ILE A 11 -22.85 -11.49 -1.04
CA ILE A 11 -21.43 -11.51 -0.66
C ILE A 11 -20.55 -11.15 -1.85
N GLU A 12 -20.82 -11.73 -3.03
CA GLU A 12 -20.08 -11.41 -4.26
C GLU A 12 -20.21 -9.93 -4.64
N ASP A 13 -21.43 -9.39 -4.65
CA ASP A 13 -21.69 -7.98 -4.99
C ASP A 13 -20.92 -7.02 -4.06
N ARG A 14 -20.80 -7.36 -2.77
CA ARG A 14 -20.02 -6.58 -1.80
C ARG A 14 -18.52 -6.77 -1.99
N ASN A 15 -18.08 -7.99 -2.27
CA ASN A 15 -16.67 -8.30 -2.45
C ASN A 15 -16.11 -7.61 -3.71
N GLN A 16 -16.90 -7.44 -4.77
CA GLN A 16 -16.47 -6.72 -5.97
C GLN A 16 -15.98 -5.30 -5.66
N GLY A 17 -16.71 -4.54 -4.86
CA GLY A 17 -16.27 -3.20 -4.44
C GLY A 17 -14.99 -3.23 -3.61
N VAL A 18 -14.91 -4.16 -2.65
CA VAL A 18 -13.72 -4.33 -1.80
C VAL A 18 -12.49 -4.75 -2.61
N GLU A 19 -12.66 -5.59 -3.62
CA GLU A 19 -11.58 -6.04 -4.50
C GLU A 19 -11.07 -4.91 -5.39
N ALA A 20 -11.96 -4.06 -5.91
CA ALA A 20 -11.58 -2.87 -6.66
C ALA A 20 -10.76 -1.90 -5.80
N ASP A 21 -11.21 -1.62 -4.57
CA ASP A 21 -10.47 -0.77 -3.63
C ASP A 21 -9.09 -1.36 -3.28
N LYS A 22 -9.03 -2.66 -3.05
CA LYS A 22 -7.80 -3.38 -2.76
C LYS A 22 -6.83 -3.36 -3.94
N ALA A 23 -7.36 -3.50 -5.16
CA ALA A 23 -6.58 -3.39 -6.39
C ALA A 23 -6.02 -1.97 -6.55
N TRP A 24 -6.82 -0.94 -6.24
CA TRP A 24 -6.37 0.45 -6.25
C TRP A 24 -5.25 0.71 -5.23
N GLU A 25 -5.41 0.25 -3.98
CA GLU A 25 -4.40 0.40 -2.92
C GLU A 25 -3.07 -0.28 -3.26
N THR A 26 -3.13 -1.41 -3.97
CA THR A 26 -1.95 -2.17 -4.40
C THR A 26 -1.42 -1.76 -5.78
N SER A 27 -2.15 -0.90 -6.50
CA SER A 27 -1.80 -0.48 -7.85
C SER A 27 -0.48 0.31 -7.91
N TRP A 28 0.24 0.13 -9.01
CA TRP A 28 1.39 0.96 -9.34
C TRP A 28 0.99 2.42 -9.58
N THR A 29 -0.23 2.66 -10.08
CA THR A 29 -0.76 4.00 -10.31
C THR A 29 -0.74 4.84 -9.04
N ARG A 30 -1.28 4.32 -7.92
CA ARG A 30 -1.26 5.02 -6.63
C ARG A 30 0.17 5.26 -6.13
N ARG A 31 1.06 4.28 -6.29
CA ARG A 31 2.46 4.39 -5.85
C ARG A 31 3.20 5.48 -6.61
N ILE A 32 3.08 5.50 -7.94
CA ILE A 32 3.70 6.52 -8.80
C ILE A 32 3.15 7.90 -8.46
N LEU A 33 1.82 8.02 -8.30
CA LEU A 33 1.18 9.29 -7.94
C LEU A 33 1.72 9.85 -6.62
N LEU A 34 1.80 9.01 -5.58
CA LEU A 34 2.34 9.41 -4.27
C LEU A 34 3.83 9.76 -4.36
N SER A 35 4.63 9.00 -5.12
CA SER A 35 6.04 9.30 -5.35
C SER A 35 6.25 10.63 -6.06
N VAL A 36 5.46 10.92 -7.11
CA VAL A 36 5.53 12.18 -7.87
C VAL A 36 5.13 13.36 -6.98
N PHE A 37 4.00 13.28 -6.28
CA PHE A 37 3.58 14.37 -5.39
C PHE A 37 4.57 14.61 -4.25
N THR A 38 5.11 13.55 -3.66
CA THR A 38 6.13 13.68 -2.60
C THR A 38 7.40 14.33 -3.15
N TYR A 39 7.87 13.92 -4.33
CA TYR A 39 9.04 14.49 -4.97
C TYR A 39 8.85 15.97 -5.28
N LEU A 40 7.70 16.35 -5.85
CA LEU A 40 7.37 17.74 -6.16
C LEU A 40 7.26 18.60 -4.90
N ALA A 41 6.53 18.12 -3.88
CA ALA A 41 6.36 18.86 -2.63
C ALA A 41 7.69 19.13 -1.93
N ILE A 42 8.57 18.11 -1.84
CA ILE A 42 9.87 18.24 -1.20
C ILE A 42 10.84 19.05 -2.06
N GLY A 43 10.80 18.88 -3.38
CA GLY A 43 11.60 19.68 -4.32
C GLY A 43 11.28 21.17 -4.21
N VAL A 44 9.98 21.53 -4.18
CA VAL A 44 9.52 22.92 -3.98
C VAL A 44 9.92 23.44 -2.60
N TYR A 45 9.75 22.64 -1.55
CA TYR A 45 10.15 23.02 -0.20
C TYR A 45 11.66 23.29 -0.10
N MET A 46 12.49 22.38 -0.62
CA MET A 46 13.95 22.50 -0.62
C MET A 46 14.44 23.67 -1.48
N TRP A 47 13.73 23.99 -2.57
CA TRP A 47 13.99 25.19 -3.36
C TRP A 47 13.65 26.48 -2.59
N ALA A 48 12.55 26.49 -1.84
CA ALA A 48 12.14 27.65 -1.04
C ALA A 48 13.12 27.99 0.10
N ILE A 49 13.84 27.00 0.63
CA ILE A 49 14.86 27.17 1.68
C ILE A 49 16.30 27.30 1.12
N ASP A 50 16.43 27.47 -0.20
CA ASP A 50 17.68 27.68 -0.94
C ASP A 50 18.78 26.63 -0.65
N ILE A 51 18.37 25.37 -0.47
CA ILE A 51 19.29 24.25 -0.28
C ILE A 51 20.02 23.93 -1.58
N LEU A 52 21.33 23.68 -1.48
CA LEU A 52 22.14 23.25 -2.62
C LEU A 52 21.58 21.94 -3.21
N ARG A 53 21.23 21.96 -4.50
CA ARG A 53 20.73 20.80 -5.28
C ARG A 53 19.42 20.18 -4.72
N PRO A 54 18.31 20.94 -4.69
CA PRO A 54 17.05 20.51 -4.05
C PRO A 54 16.43 19.27 -4.73
N TRP A 55 16.52 19.18 -6.06
CA TRP A 55 16.01 18.06 -6.85
C TRP A 55 16.75 16.73 -6.64
N LEU A 56 18.04 16.78 -6.25
CA LEU A 56 18.81 15.58 -5.88
C LEU A 56 18.43 15.12 -4.47
N ASN A 57 18.22 16.05 -3.55
CA ASN A 57 17.87 15.72 -2.16
C ASN A 57 16.44 15.17 -2.04
N ALA A 58 15.52 15.58 -2.93
CA ALA A 58 14.16 15.05 -3.00
C ALA A 58 14.09 13.57 -3.44
N VAL A 59 15.17 13.00 -4.01
CA VAL A 59 15.24 11.57 -4.37
C VAL A 59 15.18 10.67 -3.14
N VAL A 60 15.82 11.08 -2.03
CA VAL A 60 15.88 10.29 -0.78
C VAL A 60 14.48 9.94 -0.25
N PRO A 61 13.56 10.90 -0.04
CA PRO A 61 12.21 10.59 0.43
C PRO A 61 11.37 9.82 -0.59
N ALA A 62 11.54 10.04 -1.89
CA ALA A 62 10.85 9.25 -2.92
C ALA A 62 11.28 7.76 -2.88
N VAL A 63 12.58 7.50 -2.74
CA VAL A 63 13.14 6.14 -2.63
C VAL A 63 12.74 5.50 -1.30
N ALA A 64 12.78 6.23 -0.19
CA ALA A 64 12.35 5.73 1.11
C ALA A 64 10.86 5.32 1.10
N PHE A 65 9.99 6.12 0.48
CA PHE A 65 8.58 5.79 0.30
C PHE A 65 8.40 4.52 -0.57
N MET A 66 9.11 4.44 -1.70
CA MET A 66 9.05 3.27 -2.57
C MET A 66 9.50 1.98 -1.85
N LEU A 67 10.60 2.03 -1.10
CA LEU A 67 11.08 0.92 -0.29
C LEU A 67 10.06 0.49 0.78
N SER A 68 9.39 1.44 1.44
CA SER A 68 8.32 1.14 2.41
C SER A 68 7.17 0.34 1.76
N THR A 69 6.72 0.76 0.57
CA THR A 69 5.61 0.06 -0.12
C THR A 69 5.97 -1.36 -0.60
N LEU A 70 7.25 -1.62 -0.90
CA LEU A 70 7.74 -2.92 -1.36
C LEU A 70 8.03 -3.88 -0.20
N THR A 71 8.52 -3.37 0.93
CA THR A 71 8.91 -4.18 2.09
C THR A 71 7.71 -4.60 2.95
N MET A 72 6.68 -3.76 3.06
CA MET A 72 5.48 -4.04 3.86
C MET A 72 4.80 -5.41 3.55
N PRO A 73 4.55 -5.80 2.28
CA PRO A 73 3.97 -7.11 1.99
C PRO A 73 4.89 -8.28 2.36
N PHE A 74 6.21 -8.11 2.27
CA PHE A 74 7.18 -9.12 2.71
C PHE A 74 7.11 -9.34 4.23
N PHE A 75 7.17 -8.25 5.01
CA PHE A 75 7.06 -8.33 6.46
C PHE A 75 5.70 -8.87 6.93
N LYS A 76 4.61 -8.49 6.24
CA LYS A 76 3.27 -9.06 6.49
C LYS A 76 3.25 -10.57 6.29
N LYS A 77 3.82 -11.08 5.20
CA LYS A 77 3.89 -12.51 4.91
C LYS A 77 4.69 -13.28 5.97
N LEU A 78 5.80 -12.69 6.42
CA LEU A 78 6.64 -13.28 7.47
C LEU A 78 5.90 -13.35 8.82
N TRP A 79 5.21 -12.27 9.20
CA TRP A 79 4.45 -12.19 10.45
C TRP A 79 3.28 -13.19 10.47
N VAL A 80 2.48 -13.24 9.38
CA VAL A 80 1.36 -14.20 9.26
C VAL A 80 1.86 -15.64 9.36
N ARG A 81 2.95 -15.99 8.67
CA ARG A 81 3.53 -17.34 8.73
C ARG A 81 3.94 -17.73 10.17
N ARG A 82 4.44 -16.78 10.95
CA ARG A 82 4.87 -17.02 12.33
C ARG A 82 3.69 -17.10 13.29
N ASN A 83 2.66 -16.27 13.11
CA ASN A 83 1.48 -16.26 13.96
C ASN A 83 0.46 -17.37 13.63
N GLN A 84 0.34 -17.81 12.37
CA GLN A 84 -0.49 -18.98 12.04
C GLN A 84 0.08 -20.29 12.60
N LYS A 85 1.41 -20.41 12.69
CA LYS A 85 2.05 -21.51 13.44
C LYS A 85 1.61 -21.51 14.91
N SER A 86 1.61 -20.34 15.54
CA SER A 86 1.17 -20.17 16.94
C SER A 86 -0.31 -20.49 17.19
N LEU A 87 -1.18 -20.47 16.17
CA LEU A 87 -2.60 -20.82 16.30
C LEU A 87 -2.84 -22.32 16.08
N ARG A 88 -2.08 -22.96 15.17
CA ARG A 88 -2.18 -24.40 14.91
C ARG A 88 -1.48 -25.28 15.95
N ASP A 89 -0.51 -24.73 16.68
CA ASP A 89 0.14 -25.41 17.81
C ASP A 89 -0.67 -25.30 19.13
N ARG A 90 -1.85 -24.64 19.10
CA ARG A 90 -2.76 -24.47 20.26
C ARG A 90 -4.07 -25.28 20.15
N GLU A 91 -4.28 -25.99 19.04
CA GLU A 91 -5.36 -26.99 18.85
C GLU A 91 -4.77 -28.40 19.00
#